data_AF-A0AA37X5T2-F1
#
_entry.id   AF-A0AA37X5T2-F1
#
_cell.length_a   1.000
_cell.length_b   1.000
_cell.length_c   1.000
_cell.angle_alpha   90.00
_cell.angle_beta   90.00
_cell.angle_gamma   90.00
#
_symmetry.space_group_name_H-M   'P 1'
#
loop_
_entity.id
_entity.type
_entity.pdbx_description
1 polymer ?
#
loop_
_entity_poly.entity_id
_entity_poly.type
_entity_poly.pdbx_seq_one_letter_code
_entity_poly.pdbx_strand_id
1 'polypeptide(L)' 'MGIANLNISVTEKRMMSEAEAASYCGLPAKHFKVCCNVQPVNLGGKALRYDKRDLDRWIDAEKTGDVDTSREAILSRL' A
#
# COMPACT_ATOMS: atom_id res chain seq x y z
N MET A 1 39.86 -12.01 -0.22
CA MET A 1 38.39 -12.15 -0.20
C MET A 1 37.82 -10.75 -0.35
N GLY A 2 37.35 -10.37 -1.54
CA GLY A 2 36.92 -9.00 -1.83
C GLY A 2 35.52 -8.73 -1.28
N ILE A 3 35.36 -7.70 -0.47
CA ILE A 3 34.06 -7.21 -0.03
C ILE A 3 33.46 -6.35 -1.15
N ALA A 4 32.38 -6.81 -1.77
CA ALA A 4 31.60 -6.02 -2.70
C ALA A 4 30.53 -5.25 -1.91
N ASN A 5 30.73 -3.94 -1.75
CA ASN A 5 29.73 -3.07 -1.13
C ASN A 5 28.70 -2.67 -2.20
N LEU A 6 27.46 -3.14 -2.03
CA LEU A 6 26.35 -2.82 -2.94
C LEU A 6 25.61 -1.58 -2.43
N ASN A 7 25.89 -0.44 -3.03
CA ASN A 7 25.23 0.83 -2.67
C ASN A 7 23.94 1.01 -3.49
N ILE A 8 22.78 0.62 -2.93
CA ILE A 8 21.47 0.79 -3.58
C ILE A 8 20.83 2.09 -3.09
N SER A 9 20.70 3.06 -3.99
CA SER A 9 19.89 4.26 -3.74
C SER A 9 18.45 4.03 -4.23
N VAL A 10 17.57 3.56 -3.35
CA VAL A 10 16.13 3.51 -3.64
C VAL A 10 15.57 4.92 -3.49
N THR A 11 15.31 5.58 -4.62
CA THR A 11 14.44 6.76 -4.62
C THR A 11 13.02 6.23 -4.46
N GLU A 12 12.38 6.48 -3.30
CA GLU A 12 10.99 6.09 -3.09
C GLU A 12 10.09 6.81 -4.10
N LYS A 13 9.77 6.14 -5.20
CA LYS A 13 8.76 6.62 -6.13
C LYS A 13 7.42 6.60 -5.40
N ARG A 14 6.86 7.79 -5.14
CA ARG A 14 5.51 7.93 -4.58
C ARG A 14 4.45 7.26 -5.45
N MET A 15 4.69 7.25 -6.77
CA MET A 15 3.79 6.70 -7.77
C MET A 15 4.31 5.35 -8.26
N MET A 16 3.55 4.29 -7.98
CA MET A 16 3.91 2.91 -8.25
C MET A 16 3.00 2.29 -9.32
N SER A 17 3.53 1.38 -10.11
CA SER A 17 2.75 0.65 -11.11
C SER A 17 1.83 -0.38 -10.45
N GLU A 18 0.83 -0.91 -11.15
CA GLU A 18 -0.08 -1.92 -10.59
C GLU A 18 0.63 -3.13 -9.98
N ALA A 19 1.65 -3.64 -10.67
CA ALA A 19 2.45 -4.77 -10.18
C ALA A 19 3.25 -4.41 -8.91
N GLU A 20 3.79 -3.20 -8.85
CA GLU A 20 4.53 -2.71 -7.68
C GLU A 20 3.60 -2.49 -6.49
N ALA A 21 2.40 -1.94 -6.71
CA ALA A 21 1.38 -1.77 -5.70
C ALA A 21 0.90 -3.12 -5.14
N ALA A 22 0.66 -4.09 -6.02
CA ALA A 22 0.31 -5.45 -5.61
C ALA A 22 1.41 -6.09 -4.74
N SER A 23 2.68 -6.01 -5.18
CA SER A 23 3.82 -6.48 -4.39
C SER A 23 3.97 -5.74 -3.07
N TYR A 24 3.72 -4.42 -3.04
CA TYR A 24 3.79 -3.60 -1.84
C TYR A 24 2.73 -4.02 -0.81
N CYS A 25 1.51 -4.31 -1.26
CA CYS A 25 0.43 -4.83 -0.42
C CYS A 25 0.58 -6.34 -0.09
N GLY A 26 1.60 -7.03 -0.60
CA GLY A 26 1.78 -8.47 -0.41
C GLY A 26 0.74 -9.33 -1.11
N LEU A 27 0.03 -8.79 -2.10
CA LEU A 27 -1.06 -9.45 -2.82
C LEU A 27 -0.64 -9.82 -4.25
N PRO A 28 -1.15 -10.92 -4.83
CA PRO A 28 -0.98 -11.18 -6.24
C PRO A 28 -1.78 -10.15 -7.07
N ALA A 29 -1.19 -9.64 -8.16
CA ALA A 29 -1.78 -8.57 -8.99
C ALA A 29 -3.22 -8.85 -9.45
N LYS A 30 -3.58 -10.12 -9.64
CA LYS A 30 -4.95 -10.54 -9.97
C LYS A 30 -5.94 -10.27 -8.84
N HIS A 31 -5.56 -10.55 -7.60
CA HIS A 31 -6.38 -10.25 -6.41
C HIS A 31 -6.37 -8.77 -6.09
N PHE A 32 -5.24 -8.10 -6.33
CA PHE A 32 -5.10 -6.68 -6.10
C PHE A 32 -6.19 -5.89 -6.85
N LYS A 33 -6.48 -6.20 -8.12
CA LYS A 33 -7.58 -5.55 -8.86
C LYS A 33 -8.99 -5.74 -8.28
N VAL A 34 -9.22 -6.84 -7.58
CA VAL A 34 -10.55 -7.19 -7.06
C VAL A 34 -10.74 -6.67 -5.64
N CYS A 35 -9.66 -6.64 -4.85
CA CYS A 35 -9.67 -6.26 -3.44
C CYS A 35 -9.35 -4.78 -3.24
N CYS A 36 -8.47 -4.20 -4.06
CA CYS A 36 -8.02 -2.84 -3.89
C CYS A 36 -9.05 -1.86 -4.44
N ASN A 37 -9.59 -1.04 -3.55
CA ASN A 37 -10.56 0.01 -3.89
C ASN A 37 -9.89 1.34 -4.28
N VAL A 38 -8.56 1.39 -4.26
CA VAL A 38 -7.76 2.59 -4.61
C VAL A 38 -7.85 2.87 -6.10
N GLN A 39 -8.23 4.10 -6.46
CA GLN A 39 -8.29 4.50 -7.86
C GLN A 39 -6.88 4.79 -8.41
N PRO A 40 -6.50 4.23 -9.57
CA PRO A 40 -5.22 4.55 -10.19
C PRO A 40 -5.22 5.99 -10.70
N VAL A 41 -4.15 6.71 -10.39
CA VAL A 41 -3.91 8.08 -10.85
C VAL A 41 -3.35 8.05 -12.26
N ASN A 42 -4.02 8.73 -13.18
CA ASN A 42 -3.53 8.90 -14.55
C ASN A 42 -2.46 10.00 -14.61
N LEU A 43 -1.18 9.61 -14.51
CA LEU A 43 -0.07 10.52 -14.66
C LEU A 43 0.11 10.90 -16.14
N GLY A 44 -0.27 12.14 -16.47
CA GLY A 44 -0.03 12.74 -17.77
C GLY A 44 -0.75 12.05 -18.94
N GLY A 45 -1.85 11.33 -18.67
CA GLY A 45 -2.66 10.69 -19.70
C GLY A 45 -2.12 9.36 -20.24
N LYS A 46 -0.94 8.91 -19.79
CA LYS A 46 -0.21 7.78 -20.40
C LYS A 46 0.16 6.66 -19.44
N ALA A 47 0.11 6.91 -18.13
CA ALA A 47 0.50 5.92 -17.13
C ALA A 47 -0.47 5.94 -15.95
N LEU A 48 -1.18 4.82 -15.77
CA LEU A 48 -1.94 4.57 -14.54
C LEU A 48 -0.96 4.15 -13.45
N ARG A 49 -0.86 4.96 -12.39
CA ARG A 49 -0.04 4.68 -11.23
C ARG A 49 -0.83 4.83 -9.95
N TYR A 50 -0.54 3.99 -8.97
CA TYR A 50 -1.11 4.04 -7.64
C TYR A 50 -0.22 4.93 -6.77
N ASP A 51 -0.85 5.78 -5.95
CA ASP A 51 -0.11 6.58 -4.98
C ASP A 51 0.11 5.76 -3.70
N LYS A 52 1.37 5.74 -3.21
CA LYS A 52 1.75 5.04 -1.99
C LYS A 52 0.87 5.44 -0.80
N ARG A 53 0.52 6.73 -0.66
CA ARG A 53 -0.24 7.22 0.49
C ARG A 53 -1.70 6.77 0.44
N ASP A 54 -2.24 6.62 -0.76
CA ASP A 54 -3.61 6.13 -0.92
C ASP A 54 -3.69 4.65 -0.56
N LEU A 55 -2.69 3.86 -0.99
CA LEU A 55 -2.55 2.47 -0.58
C LEU A 55 -2.35 2.33 0.93
N ASP A 56 -1.48 3.16 1.52
CA ASP A 56 -1.25 3.18 2.97
C ASP A 56 -2.53 3.50 3.75
N ARG A 57 -3.30 4.51 3.28
CA ARG A 57 -4.60 4.85 3.85
C ARG A 57 -5.61 3.72 3.70
N TRP A 58 -5.64 3.03 2.56
CA TRP A 58 -6.53 1.89 2.35
C TRP A 58 -6.18 0.73 3.30
N ILE A 59 -4.89 0.41 3.44
CA ILE A 59 -4.42 -0.61 4.40
C ILE A 59 -4.77 -0.21 5.84
N ASP A 60 -4.59 1.06 6.20
CA ASP A 60 -4.93 1.57 7.52
C ASP A 60 -6.44 1.57 7.78
N ALA A 61 -7.26 1.82 6.75
CA ALA A 61 -8.71 1.71 6.83
C ALA A 61 -9.17 0.26 7.03
N GLU A 62 -8.59 -0.70 6.30
CA GLU A 62 -8.85 -2.14 6.50
C GLU A 62 -8.45 -2.58 7.92
N LYS A 63 -7.35 -2.03 8.45
CA LYS A 63 -6.89 -2.31 9.82
C LYS A 63 -7.77 -1.64 10.89
N THR A 64 -8.19 -0.40 10.64
CA THR A 64 -9.04 0.37 11.56
C THR A 64 -10.47 -0.18 11.60
N GLY A 65 -10.95 -0.75 10.51
CA GLY A 65 -12.24 -1.48 10.47
C GLY A 65 -12.34 -2.62 11.50
N ASP A 66 -11.22 -3.13 12.01
CA ASP A 66 -11.14 -4.14 13.07
C ASP A 66 -10.83 -3.54 14.46
N VAL A 67 -10.06 -2.44 14.50
CA VAL A 67 -9.59 -1.81 15.74
C VAL A 67 -10.58 -0.85 16.40
N ASP A 68 -11.43 -0.17 15.63
CA ASP A 68 -12.40 0.80 16.20
C ASP A 68 -13.47 0.10 17.05
N THR A 69 -13.90 -1.09 16.63
CA THR A 69 -14.81 -1.95 17.40
C THR A 69 -14.15 -2.46 18.69
N SER A 70 -12.82 -2.63 18.71
CA SER A 70 -12.12 -3.30 19.81
C SER A 70 -11.63 -2.36 20.90
N ARG A 71 -11.25 -1.10 20.59
CA ARG A 71 -10.74 -0.16 21.62
C ARG A 71 -11.87 0.54 22.38
N GLU A 72 -12.94 0.94 21.71
CA GLU A 72 -14.08 1.62 22.35
C GLU A 72 -14.91 0.64 23.22
N ALA A 73 -15.06 -0.61 22.77
CA ALA A 73 -15.78 -1.65 23.53
C ALA A 73 -15.08 -2.08 24.83
N ILE A 74 -13.74 -1.99 24.91
CA ILE A 74 -12.99 -2.35 26.12
C ILE A 74 -13.02 -1.21 27.16
N LEU A 75 -13.04 0.05 26.72
CA LEU A 75 -13.08 1.21 27.64
C LEU A 75 -14.47 1.48 28.22
N SER A 76 -15.55 1.09 27.53
CA SER A 76 -16.92 1.25 28.04
C SER A 76 -17.31 0.22 29.12
N ARG A 77 -16.42 -0.72 29.48
CA ARG A 77 -16.69 -1.78 30.45
C ARG A 77 -15.98 -1.59 31.80
N LEU A 78 -15.43 -0.41 32.06
CA LEU A 78 -14.85 -0.01 33.36
C LEU A 78 -15.75 0.98 34.09
#